data_AF-X1JZP6-F1
#
_entry.id   AF-X1JZP6-F1
#
_cell.length_a   1.000
_cell.length_b   1.000
_cell.length_c   1.000
_cell.angle_alpha   90.00
_cell.angle_beta   90.00
_cell.angle_gamma   90.00
#
_symmetry.space_group_name_H-M   'P 1'
#
loop_
_entity.id
_entity.type
_entity.pdbx_description
1 polymer ?
#
loop_
_entity_poly.entity_id
_entity_poly.type
_entity_poly.pdbx_seq_one_letter_code
_entity_poly.pdbx_strand_id
1 'polypeptide(L)'
;MTSGVASIIMSKTIAEINDKIKSGKAVVVTAEEVIDIARKKGTNKAAAEIDVVTTGTFSPMCSSGVFLNIGHSKPRIKLGGGKVYLNDVPVYTGLAAVDVFLGATALPEDDPKNKIYPGEFRYGGGHVIEELVAGKDIKLVAAAYGTDCYPRKKLETWINLKNINNAILFNIRNAYQNYEVAV
;
A
#
# COMPACT_ATOMS: atom_id res chain seq x y z
N MET A 1 3.78 -6.48 58.87
CA MET A 1 3.79 -7.82 58.25
C MET A 1 3.54 -7.64 56.76
N THR A 2 4.50 -8.16 55.98
CA THR A 2 4.48 -8.45 54.53
C THR A 2 4.08 -7.32 53.58
N SER A 3 5.11 -6.55 53.21
CA SER A 3 5.31 -5.90 51.91
C SER A 3 4.97 -6.85 50.75
N GLY A 4 3.88 -6.59 50.04
CA GLY A 4 3.61 -7.19 48.74
C GLY A 4 4.51 -6.54 47.69
N VAL A 5 5.70 -7.10 47.51
CA VAL A 5 6.59 -6.74 46.41
C VAL A 5 5.84 -7.05 45.12
N ALA A 6 5.48 -6.02 44.37
CA ALA A 6 5.00 -6.17 43.00
C ALA A 6 6.06 -6.99 42.24
N SER A 7 5.69 -8.19 41.80
CA SER A 7 6.51 -9.08 40.98
C SER A 7 7.01 -8.28 39.79
N ILE A 8 8.28 -7.89 39.82
CA ILE A 8 8.98 -7.29 38.69
C ILE A 8 8.88 -8.29 37.54
N ILE A 9 8.18 -7.90 36.47
CA ILE A 9 8.09 -8.66 35.23
C ILE A 9 9.54 -8.77 34.73
N MET A 10 10.16 -9.96 34.83
CA MET A 10 11.40 -10.20 34.11
C MET A 10 11.05 -10.26 32.62
N SER A 11 11.04 -9.09 31.99
CA SER A 11 10.86 -8.96 30.55
C SER A 11 12.06 -9.58 29.85
N LYS A 12 11.80 -10.55 28.98
CA LYS A 12 12.81 -11.16 28.12
C LYS A 12 13.54 -10.07 27.33
N THR A 13 14.84 -10.22 27.14
CA THR A 13 15.58 -9.29 26.30
C THR A 13 15.38 -9.63 24.82
N ILE A 14 15.53 -8.63 23.94
CA ILE A 14 15.50 -8.87 22.49
C ILE A 14 16.61 -9.84 22.06
N ALA A 15 17.78 -9.81 22.73
CA ALA A 15 18.88 -10.73 22.48
C ALA A 15 18.48 -12.19 22.76
N GLU A 16 17.85 -12.44 23.91
CA GLU A 16 17.33 -13.77 24.28
C GLU A 16 16.30 -14.28 23.28
N ILE A 17 15.35 -13.43 22.87
CA ILE A 17 14.32 -13.78 21.88
C ILE A 17 14.99 -14.13 20.54
N ASN A 18 15.96 -13.33 20.09
CA ASN A 18 16.69 -13.59 18.84
C ASN A 18 17.48 -14.90 18.86
N ASP A 19 18.09 -15.26 19.98
CA ASP A 19 18.81 -16.54 20.11
C ASP A 19 17.85 -17.74 20.09
N LYS A 20 16.67 -17.61 20.69
CA LYS A 20 15.60 -18.61 20.56
C LYS A 20 15.09 -18.74 19.13
N ILE A 21 14.93 -17.63 18.40
CA ILE A 21 14.53 -17.66 16.98
C ILE A 21 15.59 -18.39 16.15
N LYS A 22 16.87 -18.03 16.28
CA LYS A 22 17.98 -18.67 15.56
C LYS A 22 18.11 -20.16 15.86
N SER A 23 17.83 -20.56 17.09
CA SER A 23 17.89 -21.97 17.52
C SER A 23 16.60 -22.76 17.27
N GLY A 24 15.56 -22.15 16.69
CA GLY A 24 14.28 -22.80 16.43
C GLY A 24 13.47 -23.14 17.69
N LYS A 25 13.77 -22.49 18.82
CA LYS A 25 13.15 -22.72 20.14
C LYS A 25 12.16 -21.64 20.55
N ALA A 26 11.98 -20.60 19.74
CA ALA A 26 11.06 -19.52 20.03
C ALA A 26 9.60 -20.02 20.03
N VAL A 27 8.86 -19.69 21.08
CA VAL A 27 7.41 -19.89 21.11
C VAL A 27 6.76 -18.72 20.40
N VAL A 28 6.31 -18.95 19.17
CA VAL A 28 5.64 -17.97 18.32
C VAL A 28 4.16 -18.29 18.28
N VAL A 29 3.31 -17.30 18.58
CA VAL A 29 1.84 -17.42 18.54
C VAL A 29 1.24 -16.28 17.76
N THR A 30 -0.03 -16.39 17.39
CA THR A 30 -0.83 -15.32 16.80
C THR A 30 -1.48 -14.44 17.86
N ALA A 31 -1.95 -13.25 17.44
CA ALA A 31 -2.72 -12.33 18.26
C ALA A 31 -4.06 -12.94 18.75
N GLU A 32 -4.59 -13.95 18.06
CA GLU A 32 -5.78 -14.68 18.51
C GLU A 32 -5.42 -15.71 19.59
N GLU A 33 -4.35 -16.49 19.38
CA GLU A 33 -3.90 -17.53 20.31
C GLU A 33 -3.42 -16.95 21.66
N VAL A 34 -2.78 -15.78 21.67
CA VAL A 34 -2.30 -15.14 22.90
C VAL A 34 -3.46 -14.82 23.86
N ILE A 35 -4.64 -14.49 23.34
CA ILE A 35 -5.84 -14.15 24.14
C ILE A 35 -6.29 -15.38 24.93
N ASP A 36 -6.36 -16.54 24.28
CA ASP A 36 -6.77 -17.79 24.93
C ASP A 36 -5.72 -18.30 25.92
N ILE A 37 -4.44 -18.17 25.61
CA ILE A 37 -3.36 -18.55 26.53
C ILE A 37 -3.39 -17.67 27.78
N ALA A 38 -3.55 -16.35 27.61
CA ALA A 38 -3.66 -15.42 28.73
C ALA A 38 -4.90 -15.70 29.59
N ARG A 39 -6.05 -16.04 28.97
CA ARG A 39 -7.28 -16.41 29.68
C ARG A 39 -7.12 -17.68 30.51
N LYS A 40 -6.41 -18.69 29.98
CA LYS A 40 -6.23 -19.99 30.65
C LYS A 40 -5.13 -19.97 31.71
N LYS A 41 -4.01 -19.30 31.45
CA LYS A 41 -2.79 -19.36 32.27
C LYS A 41 -2.51 -18.11 33.10
N GLY A 42 -3.20 -17.01 32.81
CA GLY A 42 -2.89 -15.67 33.33
C GLY A 42 -1.80 -14.96 32.52
N THR A 43 -1.87 -13.63 32.50
CA THR A 43 -1.00 -12.75 31.69
C THR A 43 0.49 -12.93 32.02
N ASN A 44 0.85 -13.06 33.29
CA ASN A 44 2.25 -13.23 33.71
C ASN A 44 2.88 -14.52 33.17
N LYS A 45 2.14 -15.65 33.20
CA LYS A 45 2.64 -16.93 32.66
C LYS A 45 2.68 -16.91 31.14
N ALA A 46 1.65 -16.33 30.51
CA ALA A 46 1.63 -16.17 29.05
C ALA A 46 2.83 -15.36 28.56
N ALA A 47 3.14 -14.22 29.20
CA ALA A 47 4.30 -13.39 28.85
C ALA A 47 5.65 -14.11 29.08
N ALA A 48 5.75 -14.96 30.11
CA ALA A 48 6.95 -15.76 30.37
C ALA A 48 7.17 -16.87 29.32
N GLU A 49 6.10 -17.51 28.85
CA GLU A 49 6.18 -18.62 27.88
C GLU A 49 6.32 -18.13 26.43
N ILE A 50 5.60 -17.09 26.04
CA ILE A 50 5.48 -16.64 24.63
C ILE A 50 6.61 -15.69 24.25
N ASP A 51 7.41 -16.03 23.24
CA ASP A 51 8.57 -15.24 22.82
C ASP A 51 8.21 -14.19 21.76
N VAL A 52 7.30 -14.53 20.84
CA VAL A 52 6.84 -13.63 19.78
C VAL A 52 5.33 -13.76 19.61
N VAL A 53 4.62 -12.63 19.59
CA VAL A 53 3.24 -12.56 19.14
C VAL A 53 3.23 -11.99 17.73
N THR A 54 2.71 -12.76 16.79
CA THR A 54 2.49 -12.35 15.42
C THR A 54 1.09 -11.76 15.31
N THR A 55 1.00 -10.58 14.71
CA THR A 55 -0.28 -9.93 14.41
C THR A 55 -0.33 -9.62 12.92
N GLY A 56 -1.52 -9.63 12.36
CA GLY A 56 -1.80 -9.26 10.99
C GLY A 56 -3.04 -8.42 10.93
N THR A 57 -3.00 -7.31 10.21
CA THR A 57 -4.18 -6.51 9.92
C THR A 57 -4.46 -6.62 8.43
N PHE A 58 -5.72 -6.88 8.08
CA PHE A 58 -6.19 -6.78 6.71
C PHE A 58 -7.14 -5.59 6.63
N SER A 59 -6.67 -4.50 6.02
CA SER A 59 -7.44 -3.29 5.84
C SER A 59 -7.05 -2.63 4.52
N PRO A 60 -7.97 -1.96 3.81
CA PRO A 60 -7.63 -1.13 2.67
C PRO A 60 -6.60 -0.07 3.11
N MET A 61 -5.35 -0.21 2.65
CA MET A 61 -4.31 0.72 3.03
C MET A 61 -4.30 1.91 2.08
N CYS A 62 -4.46 3.13 2.60
CA CYS A 62 -4.48 4.37 1.82
C CYS A 62 -3.19 4.64 1.04
N SER A 63 -2.07 4.00 1.40
CA SER A 63 -0.79 4.06 0.69
C SER A 63 -0.61 3.03 -0.42
N SER A 64 -1.67 2.27 -0.72
CA SER A 64 -1.69 1.39 -1.88
C SER A 64 -1.72 2.21 -3.16
N GLY A 65 -1.15 1.66 -4.22
CA GLY A 65 -1.20 2.21 -5.57
C GLY A 65 -0.76 1.18 -6.60
N VAL A 66 -0.76 1.57 -7.87
CA VAL A 66 -0.38 0.69 -8.98
C VAL A 66 0.65 1.38 -9.87
N PHE A 67 1.74 0.68 -10.18
CA PHE A 67 2.63 1.02 -11.27
C PHE A 67 2.10 0.42 -12.57
N LEU A 68 1.98 1.24 -13.60
CA LEU A 68 1.50 0.82 -14.91
C LEU A 68 2.53 1.18 -15.96
N ASN A 69 2.92 0.20 -16.79
CA ASN A 69 3.64 0.45 -18.03
C ASN A 69 2.66 0.26 -19.19
N ILE A 70 2.25 1.37 -19.81
CA ILE A 70 1.17 1.34 -20.82
C ILE A 70 1.66 0.94 -22.21
N GLY A 71 2.97 0.74 -22.40
CA GLY A 71 3.58 0.52 -23.70
C GLY A 71 3.67 1.77 -24.58
N HIS A 72 4.39 1.66 -25.69
CA HIS A 72 4.59 2.79 -26.60
C HIS A 72 3.47 2.89 -27.63
N SER A 73 2.89 4.09 -27.74
CA SER A 73 2.06 4.47 -28.89
C SER A 73 2.90 4.60 -30.17
N LYS A 74 2.23 4.64 -31.32
CA LYS A 74 2.84 4.98 -32.62
C LYS A 74 2.12 6.20 -33.21
N PRO A 75 2.77 7.36 -33.40
CA PRO A 75 4.12 7.72 -32.95
C PRO A 75 4.31 7.65 -31.44
N ARG A 76 5.55 7.48 -30.98
CA ARG A 76 5.91 7.35 -29.55
C ARG A 76 5.61 8.64 -28.78
N ILE A 77 5.19 8.48 -27.53
CA ILE A 77 4.97 9.57 -26.55
C ILE A 77 5.88 9.35 -25.33
N LYS A 78 6.32 10.45 -24.71
CA LYS A 78 7.01 10.46 -23.43
C LYS A 78 6.07 11.04 -22.38
N LEU A 79 5.33 10.18 -21.68
CA LEU A 79 4.50 10.56 -20.54
C LEU A 79 5.34 11.17 -19.42
N GLY A 80 6.60 10.75 -19.31
CA GLY A 80 7.59 11.25 -18.35
C GLY A 80 7.68 12.78 -18.32
N GLY A 81 7.22 13.40 -17.23
CA GLY A 81 7.17 14.85 -17.05
C GLY A 81 5.98 15.54 -17.76
N GLY A 82 5.02 14.78 -18.25
CA GLY A 82 3.73 15.25 -18.78
C GLY A 82 2.60 15.14 -17.76
N LYS A 83 1.39 15.47 -18.20
CA LYS A 83 0.13 15.30 -17.46
C LYS A 83 -0.63 14.09 -18.01
N VAL A 84 -0.99 13.15 -17.15
CA VAL A 84 -1.71 11.93 -17.54
C VAL A 84 -2.85 11.68 -16.56
N TYR A 85 -3.97 11.22 -17.09
CA TYR A 85 -5.20 10.92 -16.37
C TYR A 85 -5.72 9.54 -16.77
N LEU A 86 -6.28 8.81 -15.80
CA LEU A 86 -6.99 7.56 -15.97
C LEU A 86 -8.42 7.75 -15.47
N ASN A 87 -9.42 7.70 -16.35
CA ASN A 87 -10.81 8.09 -16.03
C ASN A 87 -10.87 9.41 -15.25
N ASP A 88 -10.18 10.43 -15.77
CA ASP A 88 -10.06 11.78 -15.19
C ASP A 88 -9.33 11.86 -13.82
N VAL A 89 -8.84 10.74 -13.30
CA VAL A 89 -8.00 10.69 -12.09
C VAL A 89 -6.53 10.91 -12.47
N PRO A 90 -5.83 11.91 -11.89
CA PRO A 90 -4.44 12.18 -12.20
C PRO A 90 -3.51 11.05 -11.75
N VAL A 91 -2.49 10.75 -12.55
CA VAL A 91 -1.42 9.80 -12.21
C VAL A 91 -0.06 10.48 -12.14
N TYR A 92 0.84 9.94 -11.33
CA TYR A 92 2.23 10.40 -11.25
C TYR A 92 3.02 9.90 -12.46
N THR A 93 3.75 10.81 -13.11
CA THR A 93 4.45 10.54 -14.37
C THR A 93 5.98 10.66 -14.26
N GLY A 94 6.54 10.79 -13.05
CA GLY A 94 7.97 11.05 -12.85
C GLY A 94 8.90 9.83 -12.96
N LEU A 95 8.43 8.70 -13.51
CA LEU A 95 9.16 7.43 -13.49
C LEU A 95 10.01 7.20 -14.74
N ALA A 96 9.36 7.15 -15.91
CA ALA A 96 10.00 6.86 -17.19
C ALA A 96 9.12 7.31 -18.38
N ALA A 97 9.39 6.81 -19.58
CA ALA A 97 8.74 7.31 -20.80
C ALA A 97 7.25 6.93 -20.91
N VAL A 98 6.85 5.75 -20.44
CA VAL A 98 5.46 5.24 -20.55
C VAL A 98 4.98 4.59 -19.25
N ASP A 99 5.60 5.00 -18.15
CA ASP A 99 5.40 4.45 -16.82
C ASP A 99 4.71 5.50 -15.95
N VAL A 100 3.65 5.07 -15.27
CA VAL A 100 2.88 5.93 -14.37
C VAL A 100 2.61 5.23 -13.05
N PHE A 101 2.39 6.00 -11.99
CA PHE A 101 1.93 5.50 -10.70
C PHE A 101 0.62 6.15 -10.31
N LEU A 102 -0.40 5.33 -10.02
CA LEU A 102 -1.70 5.78 -9.51
C LEU A 102 -1.82 5.40 -8.04
N GLY A 103 -1.98 6.38 -7.16
CA GLY A 103 -2.28 6.15 -5.74
C GLY A 103 -3.77 5.90 -5.52
N ALA A 104 -4.12 5.01 -4.58
CA ALA A 104 -5.50 4.67 -4.26
C ALA A 104 -6.32 5.87 -3.75
N THR A 105 -5.66 6.89 -3.19
CA THR A 105 -6.29 8.12 -2.67
C THR A 105 -6.33 9.27 -3.68
N ALA A 106 -5.88 9.06 -4.92
CA ALA A 106 -5.96 10.08 -5.95
C ALA A 106 -7.43 10.44 -6.23
N LEU A 107 -7.71 11.72 -6.43
CA LEU A 107 -9.04 12.23 -6.76
C LEU A 107 -8.96 13.02 -8.07
N PRO A 108 -10.06 13.07 -8.85
CA PRO A 108 -10.18 14.01 -9.97
C PRO A 108 -9.84 15.44 -9.54
N GLU A 109 -9.26 16.23 -10.46
CA GLU A 109 -8.86 17.60 -10.15
C GLU A 109 -10.04 18.50 -9.75
N ASP A 110 -11.22 18.24 -10.32
CA ASP A 110 -12.47 18.95 -10.15
C ASP A 110 -13.36 18.40 -9.00
N ASP A 111 -12.91 17.34 -8.31
CA ASP A 111 -13.65 16.77 -7.17
C ASP A 111 -13.94 17.86 -6.10
N PRO A 112 -15.19 17.98 -5.62
CA PRO A 112 -15.57 19.01 -4.64
C PRO A 112 -14.91 18.79 -3.28
N LYS A 113 -14.32 17.61 -3.02
CA LYS A 113 -13.68 17.22 -1.77
C LYS A 113 -14.64 17.51 -0.61
N ASN A 114 -14.14 18.13 0.45
CA ASN A 114 -14.94 18.57 1.59
C ASN A 114 -15.47 20.00 1.47
N LYS A 115 -15.58 20.59 0.27
CA LYS A 115 -16.18 21.93 0.11
C LYS A 115 -17.66 21.94 0.54
N ILE A 116 -18.37 20.84 0.33
CA ILE A 116 -19.70 20.57 0.90
C ILE A 116 -19.52 19.35 1.79
N TYR A 117 -19.78 19.50 3.09
CA TYR A 117 -19.53 18.45 4.07
C TYR A 117 -20.79 17.60 4.33
N PRO A 118 -20.68 16.25 4.39
CA PRO A 118 -19.48 15.45 4.08
C PRO A 118 -19.21 15.37 2.57
N GLY A 119 -17.94 15.34 2.17
CA GLY A 119 -17.56 15.11 0.78
C GLY A 119 -18.03 13.75 0.28
N GLU A 120 -18.46 13.67 -0.98
CA GLU A 120 -19.07 12.45 -1.54
C GLU A 120 -18.03 11.42 -2.02
N PHE A 121 -16.84 11.88 -2.44
CA PHE A 121 -15.72 11.03 -2.89
C PHE A 121 -16.13 9.90 -3.85
N ARG A 122 -16.99 10.21 -4.84
CA ARG A 122 -17.67 9.22 -5.69
C ARG A 122 -16.72 8.39 -6.56
N TYR A 123 -15.57 8.95 -6.91
CA TYR A 123 -14.63 8.31 -7.82
C TYR A 123 -13.19 8.76 -7.55
N GLY A 124 -12.22 7.89 -7.81
CA GLY A 124 -10.82 8.14 -7.47
C GLY A 124 -9.92 6.97 -7.80
N GLY A 125 -8.67 7.02 -7.33
CA GLY A 125 -7.65 6.05 -7.70
C GLY A 125 -7.98 4.62 -7.28
N GLY A 126 -8.57 4.42 -6.10
CA GLY A 126 -9.03 3.10 -5.64
C GLY A 126 -10.09 2.51 -6.58
N HIS A 127 -11.00 3.34 -7.10
CA HIS A 127 -12.00 2.93 -8.07
C HIS A 127 -11.34 2.53 -9.39
N VAL A 128 -10.45 3.35 -9.95
CA VAL A 128 -9.71 3.02 -11.18
C VAL A 128 -8.92 1.71 -11.03
N ILE A 129 -8.29 1.47 -9.88
CA ILE A 129 -7.57 0.21 -9.60
C ILE A 129 -8.53 -0.97 -9.57
N GLU A 130 -9.68 -0.86 -8.91
CA GLU A 130 -10.73 -1.89 -8.89
C GLU A 130 -11.21 -2.21 -10.32
N GLU A 131 -11.49 -1.18 -11.11
CA GLU A 131 -11.95 -1.33 -12.48
C GLU A 131 -10.92 -2.01 -13.39
N LEU A 132 -9.64 -1.67 -13.24
CA LEU A 132 -8.53 -2.36 -13.91
C LEU A 132 -8.51 -3.85 -13.57
N VAL A 133 -8.59 -4.19 -12.28
CA VAL A 133 -8.59 -5.58 -11.81
C VAL A 133 -9.84 -6.34 -12.29
N ALA A 134 -10.98 -5.67 -12.38
CA ALA A 134 -12.21 -6.21 -12.96
C ALA A 134 -12.13 -6.39 -14.49
N GLY A 135 -11.05 -5.94 -15.14
CA GLY A 135 -10.82 -6.08 -16.57
C GLY A 135 -11.61 -5.08 -17.42
N LYS A 136 -12.09 -3.98 -16.83
CA LYS A 136 -12.77 -2.90 -17.56
C LYS A 136 -11.77 -2.08 -18.38
N ASP A 137 -12.28 -1.41 -19.40
CA ASP A 137 -11.52 -0.42 -20.16
C ASP A 137 -11.44 0.91 -19.40
N ILE A 138 -10.22 1.43 -19.27
CA ILE A 138 -9.92 2.70 -18.61
C ILE A 138 -9.49 3.71 -19.66
N LYS A 139 -10.12 4.88 -19.64
CA LYS A 139 -9.76 5.99 -20.50
C LYS A 139 -8.44 6.59 -20.05
N LEU A 140 -7.43 6.56 -20.92
CA LEU A 140 -6.16 7.23 -20.74
C LEU A 140 -6.14 8.52 -21.55
N VAL A 141 -5.90 9.65 -20.88
CA VAL A 141 -5.68 10.96 -21.52
C VAL A 141 -4.31 11.48 -21.09
N ALA A 142 -3.47 11.83 -22.05
CA ALA A 142 -2.12 12.31 -21.80
C ALA A 142 -1.80 13.56 -22.64
N ALA A 143 -1.11 14.50 -22.02
CA ALA A 143 -0.49 15.66 -22.64
C ALA A 143 0.98 15.74 -22.20
N ALA A 144 1.89 15.77 -23.16
CA ALA A 144 3.33 15.77 -22.92
C ALA A 144 4.06 16.66 -23.93
N TYR A 145 5.33 16.96 -23.64
CA TYR A 145 6.22 17.63 -24.59
C TYR A 145 6.75 16.62 -25.63
N GLY A 146 7.03 17.12 -26.82
CA GLY A 146 7.59 16.31 -27.90
C GLY A 146 9.11 16.36 -27.89
N THR A 147 9.75 15.26 -28.27
CA THR A 147 11.18 15.19 -28.57
C THR A 147 11.38 14.44 -29.90
N ASP A 148 12.61 14.39 -30.41
CA ASP A 148 12.91 13.64 -31.64
C ASP A 148 12.57 12.14 -31.49
N CYS A 149 12.87 11.54 -30.34
CA CYS A 149 12.55 10.14 -30.03
C CYS A 149 11.07 9.91 -29.68
N TYR A 150 10.37 10.95 -29.24
CA TYR A 150 8.99 10.90 -28.73
C TYR A 150 8.17 12.07 -29.29
N PRO A 151 7.83 12.06 -30.59
CA PRO A 151 7.25 13.23 -31.25
C PRO A 151 5.78 13.48 -30.89
N ARG A 152 5.06 12.48 -30.37
CA ARG A 152 3.65 12.60 -30.00
C ARG A 152 3.51 13.46 -28.73
N LYS A 153 2.65 14.47 -28.77
CA LYS A 153 2.39 15.40 -27.64
C LYS A 153 1.07 15.16 -26.92
N LYS A 154 0.12 14.45 -27.54
CA LYS A 154 -1.19 14.13 -26.97
C LYS A 154 -1.55 12.68 -27.28
N LEU A 155 -2.18 12.00 -26.33
CA LEU A 155 -2.69 10.65 -26.49
C LEU A 155 -4.03 10.54 -25.74
N GLU A 156 -5.06 10.08 -26.43
CA GLU A 156 -6.34 9.70 -25.85
C GLU A 156 -6.66 8.30 -26.37
N THR A 157 -6.83 7.34 -25.47
CA THR A 157 -7.04 5.92 -25.81
C THR A 157 -7.68 5.18 -24.64
N TRP A 158 -8.06 3.94 -24.88
CA TRP A 158 -8.51 3.01 -23.83
C TRP A 158 -7.42 1.99 -23.53
N ILE A 159 -7.23 1.68 -22.24
CA ILE A 159 -6.29 0.67 -21.75
C ILE A 159 -6.99 -0.32 -20.82
N ASN A 160 -6.47 -1.54 -20.71
CA ASN A 160 -6.88 -2.55 -19.76
C ASN A 160 -5.73 -3.51 -19.47
N LEU A 161 -5.88 -4.43 -18.51
CA LEU A 161 -4.81 -5.38 -18.14
C LEU A 161 -4.36 -6.31 -19.27
N LYS A 162 -5.15 -6.49 -20.34
CA LYS A 162 -4.79 -7.33 -21.49
C LYS A 162 -3.92 -6.60 -22.51
N ASN A 163 -3.90 -5.27 -22.51
CA ASN A 163 -3.23 -4.47 -23.55
C ASN A 163 -2.08 -3.59 -23.05
N ILE A 164 -1.88 -3.49 -21.72
CA ILE A 164 -0.70 -2.85 -21.14
C ILE A 164 0.41 -3.87 -20.88
N ASN A 165 1.66 -3.41 -20.81
CA ASN A 165 2.81 -4.30 -20.64
C ASN A 165 2.90 -4.85 -19.21
N ASN A 166 2.70 -3.98 -18.20
CA ASN A 166 2.84 -4.34 -16.79
C ASN A 166 1.83 -3.58 -15.93
N ALA A 167 1.33 -4.26 -14.91
CA ALA A 167 0.60 -3.67 -13.78
C ALA A 167 1.12 -4.29 -12.48
N ILE A 168 1.66 -3.46 -11.59
CA ILE A 168 2.25 -3.90 -10.32
C ILE A 168 1.52 -3.16 -9.20
N LEU A 169 0.70 -3.90 -8.43
CA LEU A 169 0.13 -3.37 -7.20
C LEU A 169 1.25 -3.22 -6.16
N PHE A 170 1.41 -2.01 -5.66
CA PHE A 170 2.50 -1.67 -4.76
C PHE A 170 1.99 -0.81 -3.61
N ASN A 171 2.55 -1.04 -2.43
CA ASN A 171 2.29 -0.21 -1.27
C ASN A 171 3.60 0.39 -0.81
N ILE A 172 3.71 1.72 -0.97
CA ILE A 172 4.90 2.51 -0.61
C ILE A 172 5.24 2.38 0.88
N ARG A 173 4.25 1.97 1.69
CA ARG A 173 4.31 1.89 3.14
C ARG A 173 4.21 0.45 3.68
N ASN A 174 4.78 -0.54 3.01
CA ASN A 174 4.82 -1.91 3.56
C ASN A 174 6.09 -2.27 4.35
N ALA A 175 7.24 -1.65 4.08
CA ALA A 175 8.50 -2.03 4.74
C ALA A 175 9.44 -0.82 4.94
N TYR A 176 9.45 -0.25 6.14
CA TYR A 176 10.34 0.83 6.53
C TYR A 176 10.49 0.84 8.05
N GLN A 177 11.70 1.15 8.49
CA GLN A 177 12.16 0.96 9.86
C GLN A 177 11.45 1.82 10.89
N ASN A 178 10.91 2.98 10.47
CA ASN A 178 10.38 4.01 11.37
C ASN A 178 8.87 4.22 11.23
N TYR A 179 8.11 3.24 10.71
CA TYR A 179 6.67 3.40 10.70
C TYR A 179 6.09 3.18 12.09
N GLU A 180 5.52 4.23 12.67
CA GLU A 180 4.48 4.04 13.66
C GLU A 180 3.30 3.40 12.94
N VAL A 181 3.13 2.07 13.11
CA VAL A 181 1.92 1.37 12.69
C VAL A 181 0.75 2.07 13.37
N ALA A 182 0.04 2.89 12.58
CA ALA A 182 -1.28 3.45 12.84
C ALA A 182 -1.57 3.75 14.33
N VAL A 183 -1.38 5.01 14.74
CA VAL A 183 -2.02 5.54 15.96
C VAL A 183 -3.52 5.65 15.74
#